data_AF-A0A661GAT4-F1
#
_entry.id   AF-A0A661GAT4-F1
#
_cell.length_a   1.000
_cell.length_b   1.000
_cell.length_c   1.000
_cell.angle_alpha   90.00
_cell.angle_beta   90.00
_cell.angle_gamma   90.00
#
_symmetry.space_group_name_H-M   'P 1'
#
loop_
_entity.id
_entity.type
_entity.pdbx_description
1 polymer ?
#
loop_
_entity_poly.entity_id
_entity_poly.type
_entity_poly.pdbx_seq_one_letter_code
_entity_poly.pdbx_strand_id
1 'polypeptide(L)' 'MSNVNDVVVKIGTVNGTGSASANGLLMKSIFRMGIPVVGKNFFPSNIQGLPTWYEVRVTGDGYHC' A
#
# COMPACT_ATOMS: atom_id res chain seq x y z
N MET A 1 17.50 7.50 19.44
CA MET A 1 16.93 8.07 18.20
C MET A 1 16.47 6.92 17.34
N SER A 2 15.17 6.61 17.28
CA SER A 2 14.69 5.58 16.35
C SER A 2 13.20 5.78 16.10
N ASN A 3 12.85 6.74 15.26
CA ASN A 3 11.55 6.76 14.58
C ASN A 3 11.82 6.80 13.09
N VAL A 4 12.35 5.70 12.56
CA VAL A 4 12.50 5.50 11.13
C VAL A 4 11.22 4.86 10.61
N ASN A 5 10.20 5.69 10.39
CA ASN A 5 9.05 5.29 9.57
C ASN A 5 8.35 6.53 8.99
N ASP A 6 8.66 6.87 7.74
CA ASP A 6 8.19 8.10 7.07
C ASP A 6 6.71 8.10 6.61
N VAL A 7 5.82 7.37 7.31
CA VAL A 7 4.39 7.13 7.02
C VAL A 7 4.11 5.78 6.36
N VAL A 8 3.29 4.96 7.04
CA VAL A 8 2.73 3.70 6.53
C VAL A 8 1.21 3.81 6.52
N VAL A 9 0.60 3.55 5.36
CA VAL A 9 -0.85 3.51 5.16
C VAL A 9 -1.28 2.07 5.00
N LYS A 10 -2.19 1.60 5.86
CA LYS A 10 -2.79 0.26 5.78
C LYS A 10 -4.25 0.37 5.37
N ILE A 11 -4.62 -0.30 4.29
CA ILE A 11 -5.95 -0.24 3.69
C ILE A 11 -6.55 -1.63 3.76
N GLY A 12 -7.71 -1.75 4.42
CA GLY A 12 -8.52 -2.96 4.45
C GLY A 12 -9.72 -2.81 3.53
N THR A 13 -9.87 -3.72 2.57
CA THR A 13 -10.99 -3.71 1.60
C THR A 13 -11.49 -5.11 1.32
N VAL A 14 -12.72 -5.22 0.82
CA VAL A 14 -13.29 -6.50 0.39
C VAL A 14 -12.77 -6.85 -1.00
N ASN A 15 -12.37 -8.10 -1.22
CA ASN A 15 -11.90 -8.55 -2.53
C ASN A 15 -13.01 -8.43 -3.58
N GLY A 16 -12.68 -7.87 -4.74
CA GLY A 16 -13.62 -7.65 -5.85
C GLY A 16 -14.31 -6.28 -5.88
N THR A 17 -14.02 -5.36 -4.94
CA THR A 17 -14.59 -4.00 -4.93
C THR A 17 -13.72 -2.96 -5.67
N GLY A 18 -12.76 -3.40 -6.49
CA GLY A 18 -11.82 -2.51 -7.17
C GLY A 18 -10.60 -2.09 -6.31
N SER A 19 -10.33 -2.81 -5.22
CA SER A 19 -9.22 -2.52 -4.30
C SER A 19 -7.86 -2.49 -5.00
N ALA A 20 -7.58 -3.44 -5.90
CA ALA A 20 -6.32 -3.46 -6.67
C ALA A 20 -6.11 -2.20 -7.53
N SER A 21 -7.17 -1.71 -8.16
CA SER A 21 -7.13 -0.48 -8.97
C SER A 21 -6.86 0.75 -8.11
N ALA A 22 -7.49 0.85 -6.94
CA ALA A 22 -7.27 1.93 -5.99
C ALA A 22 -5.84 1.92 -5.42
N ASN A 23 -5.33 0.73 -5.07
CA ASN A 23 -3.95 0.54 -4.57
C ASN A 23 -2.92 1.04 -5.59
N GLY A 24 -3.09 0.66 -6.86
CA GLY A 24 -2.21 1.11 -7.94
C GLY A 24 -2.27 2.62 -8.18
N LEU A 25 -3.45 3.23 -8.06
CA LEU A 25 -3.61 4.68 -8.21
C LEU A 25 -2.94 5.44 -7.05
N LEU A 26 -3.08 4.93 -5.82
CA LEU A 26 -2.44 5.51 -4.64
C LEU A 26 -0.91 5.50 -4.77
N MET A 27 -0.33 4.34 -5.11
CA MET A 27 1.11 4.20 -5.28
C MET A 27 1.64 5.09 -6.41
N LYS A 28 0.98 5.11 -7.57
CA LYS A 28 1.37 5.95 -8.71
C LYS A 28 1.32 7.43 -8.37
N SER A 29 0.31 7.87 -7.62
CA SER A 29 0.16 9.27 -7.19
C SER A 29 1.33 9.71 -6.31
N ILE A 30 1.72 8.88 -5.33
CA ILE A 30 2.84 9.16 -4.43
C ILE A 30 4.17 9.18 -5.19
N PHE A 31 4.39 8.20 -6.07
CA PHE A 31 5.58 8.15 -6.90
C PHE A 31 5.70 9.40 -7.80
N ARG A 32 4.57 9.88 -8.36
CA ARG A 32 4.52 11.09 -9.19
C ARG A 32 4.82 12.38 -8.42
N MET A 33 4.63 12.39 -7.10
CA MET A 33 5.05 13.49 -6.22
C MET A 33 6.57 13.52 -5.95
N GLY A 34 7.33 12.54 -6.48
CA GLY A 34 8.79 12.45 -6.28
C GLY A 34 9.20 11.79 -4.97
N ILE A 35 8.26 11.15 -4.26
CA ILE A 35 8.53 10.49 -2.99
C ILE A 35 8.64 8.97 -3.23
N PRO A 36 9.75 8.32 -2.82
CA PRO A 36 9.86 6.87 -2.90
C PRO A 36 8.74 6.17 -2.12
N VAL A 37 8.18 5.14 -2.73
CA VAL A 37 7.01 4.43 -2.21
C VAL A 37 7.13 2.93 -2.46
N VAL A 38 6.82 2.13 -1.44
CA VAL A 38 6.81 0.67 -1.50
C VAL A 38 5.43 0.16 -1.10
N GLY A 39 4.81 -0.63 -1.98
CA GLY A 39 3.49 -1.21 -1.75
C GLY A 39 3.55 -2.72 -1.60
N LYS A 40 2.78 -3.27 -0.66
CA LYS A 40 2.66 -4.70 -0.38
C LYS A 40 1.20 -5.09 -0.27
N ASN A 41 0.78 -6.04 -1.11
CA ASN A 41 -0.57 -6.58 -1.05
C ASN A 41 -0.57 -7.88 -0.24
N PHE A 42 -1.53 -8.00 0.67
CA PHE A 42 -1.75 -9.19 1.48
C PHE A 42 -3.15 -9.74 1.18
N PHE A 43 -3.16 -10.90 0.52
CA PHE A 43 -4.38 -11.64 0.19
C PHE A 43 -4.37 -12.95 0.97
N PRO A 44 -5.22 -13.11 2.00
CA PRO A 44 -5.32 -14.39 2.72
C PRO A 44 -5.86 -15.49 1.80
N SER A 45 -6.70 -15.13 0.83
CA SER A 45 -7.17 -15.98 -0.26
C SER A 45 -7.78 -15.11 -1.36
N ASN A 46 -7.64 -15.49 -2.63
CA ASN A 46 -8.10 -14.68 -3.78
C ASN A 46 -9.61 -14.85 -4.08
N ILE A 47 -10.40 -15.21 -3.08
CA ILE A 47 -11.85 -15.42 -3.19
C ILE A 47 -12.55 -14.06 -3.08
N GLN A 48 -13.50 -13.79 -3.99
CA GLN A 48 -14.31 -12.57 -3.96
C GLN A 48 -15.12 -12.50 -2.66
N GLY A 49 -15.17 -11.33 -2.02
CA GLY A 49 -15.88 -11.14 -0.75
C GLY A 49 -15.04 -11.34 0.51
N LEU A 50 -13.82 -11.90 0.42
CA LEU A 50 -12.91 -12.01 1.55
C LEU A 50 -12.13 -10.72 1.80
N PRO A 51 -11.64 -10.48 3.04
CA PRO A 51 -10.84 -9.30 3.35
C PRO A 51 -9.49 -9.35 2.63
N THR A 52 -9.07 -8.18 2.16
CA THR A 52 -7.78 -7.95 1.52
C THR A 52 -7.12 -6.74 2.18
N TRP A 53 -5.80 -6.80 2.33
CA TRP A 53 -5.03 -5.71 2.91
C TRP A 53 -3.99 -5.21 1.92
N TYR A 54 -3.80 -3.90 1.94
CA TYR A 54 -2.72 -3.25 1.21
C TYR A 54 -1.97 -2.34 2.15
N GLU A 55 -0.65 -2.48 2.16
CA GLU A 55 0.26 -1.66 2.93
C GLU A 55 1.11 -0.82 1.98
N VAL A 56 1.15 0.49 2.21
CA VAL A 56 2.01 1.42 1.48
C VAL A 56 2.92 2.11 2.47
N ARG A 57 4.23 1.95 2.27
CA ARG A 57 5.25 2.71 2.96
C ARG A 57 5.73 3.85 2.07
N VAL A 58 5.67 5.07 2.58
CA VAL A 58 6.18 6.27 1.95
C VAL A 58 7.44 6.67 2.69
N THR A 59 8.55 6.90 2.01
CA THR A 59 9.81 7.26 2.69
C THR A 59 10.78 7.97 1.77
N GLY A 60 11.39 9.05 2.27
CA GLY A 60 12.42 9.79 1.54
C GLY A 60 13.69 8.98 1.33
N ASP A 61 13.97 8.07 2.27
CA ASP A 61 15.18 7.25 2.31
C ASP A 61 15.03 5.90 1.58
N GLY A 62 13.86 5.61 1.01
CA GLY A 62 13.65 4.43 0.15
C GLY A 62 13.59 3.07 0.86
N TYR A 63 13.25 3.02 2.15
CA TYR A 63 13.10 1.76 2.90
C TYR A 63 12.02 0.81 2.34
N HIS A 64 12.25 -0.51 2.47
CA HIS A 64 11.35 -1.59 2.01
C HIS A 64 10.25 -1.99 3.04
N CYS A 65 9.29 -2.82 2.60
CA CYS A 65 8.06 -3.22 3.32
C CYS A 65 7.87 -4.77 3.39
#